data_AF-A0A4E0R1S3-F1
#
_entry.id   AF-A0A4E0R1S3-F1
#
_cell.length_a   1.000
_cell.length_b   1.000
_cell.length_c   1.000
_cell.angle_alpha   90.00
_cell.angle_beta   90.00
_cell.angle_gamma   90.00
#
_symmetry.space_group_name_H-M   'P 1'
#
loop_
_entity.id
_entity.type
_entity.pdbx_description
1 polymer ?
#
loop_
_entity_poly.entity_id
_entity_poly.type
_entity_poly.pdbx_seq_one_letter_code
_entity_poly.pdbx_strand_id
1 'polypeptide(L)' 'MERKKKSDFAKIAEESERYDEMVKVMNEVAKLPDEMFIEKDNLLSVEYENVIEARSSSWHMLNSIERKDGNENLAKQ' A
#
# COMPACT_ATOMS: atom_id res chain seq x y z
N MET A 1 -16.15 -2.48 -20.21
CA MET A 1 -16.98 -1.98 -19.10
C MET A 1 -16.51 -2.53 -17.74
N GLU A 2 -16.08 -3.80 -17.68
CA GLU A 2 -15.58 -4.44 -16.46
C GLU A 2 -14.21 -3.91 -15.99
N ARG A 3 -13.27 -3.63 -16.89
CA ARG A 3 -11.96 -3.00 -16.55
C ARG A 3 -12.10 -1.63 -15.92
N LYS A 4 -12.95 -0.77 -16.48
CA LYS A 4 -13.14 0.60 -15.97
C LYS A 4 -13.64 0.57 -14.52
N LYS A 5 -14.59 -0.31 -14.22
CA LYS A 5 -15.04 -0.54 -12.83
C LYS A 5 -13.92 -1.00 -11.91
N LYS A 6 -13.04 -1.92 -12.35
CA LYS A 6 -11.91 -2.39 -11.54
C LYS A 6 -10.86 -1.29 -11.32
N SER A 7 -10.60 -0.46 -12.33
CA SER A 7 -9.72 0.71 -12.22
C SER A 7 -10.30 1.78 -11.29
N ASP A 8 -11.59 2.09 -11.42
CA ASP A 8 -12.29 3.02 -10.52
C ASP A 8 -12.28 2.49 -9.07
N PHE A 9 -12.46 1.18 -8.88
CA PHE A 9 -12.43 0.55 -7.57
C PHE A 9 -11.03 0.57 -6.93
N ALA A 10 -9.98 0.33 -7.71
CA ALA A 10 -8.61 0.45 -7.22
C ALA A 10 -8.27 1.88 -6.79
N LYS A 11 -8.76 2.87 -7.54
CA LYS A 11 -8.59 4.28 -7.20
C LYS A 11 -9.31 4.67 -5.90
N ILE A 12 -10.51 4.13 -5.68
CA ILE A 12 -11.23 4.30 -4.41
C ILE A 12 -10.52 3.59 -3.25
N ALA A 13 -9.94 2.40 -3.51
CA ALA A 13 -9.15 1.67 -2.51
C ALA A 13 -7.86 2.43 -2.13
N GLU A 14 -7.21 3.08 -3.10
CA GLU A 14 -6.09 3.99 -2.90
C GLU A 14 -6.46 5.17 -2.01
N GLU A 15 -7.53 5.90 -2.38
CA GLU A 15 -8.05 7.05 -1.60
C GLU A 15 -8.46 6.67 -0.18
N SER A 16 -8.78 5.39 0.05
CA SER A 16 -9.17 4.86 1.37
C SER A 16 -8.03 4.16 2.11
N GLU A 17 -6.80 4.19 1.60
CA GLU A 17 -5.62 3.50 2.16
C GLU A 17 -5.82 1.97 2.32
N ARG A 18 -6.71 1.37 1.52
CA ARG A 18 -7.04 -0.07 1.57
C ARG A 18 -6.20 -0.86 0.57
N TYR A 19 -4.88 -0.79 0.75
CA TYR A 19 -3.91 -1.33 -0.21
C TYR A 19 -4.03 -2.86 -0.42
N ASP A 20 -4.45 -3.63 0.59
CA ASP A 20 -4.69 -5.07 0.46
C ASP A 20 -5.80 -5.41 -0.54
N GLU A 21 -6.83 -4.57 -0.64
CA GLU A 21 -7.91 -4.73 -1.61
C GLU A 21 -7.51 -4.22 -2.99
N MET A 22 -6.75 -3.13 -3.03
CA MET A 22 -6.17 -2.58 -4.25
C MET A 22 -5.29 -3.63 -4.96
N VAL A 23 -4.38 -4.29 -4.22
CA VAL A 23 -3.51 -5.36 -4.76
C VAL A 23 -4.30 -6.55 -5.31
N LYS A 24 -5.41 -6.93 -4.69
CA LYS A 24 -6.29 -8.00 -5.23
C LYS A 24 -6.90 -7.59 -6.56
N VAL A 25 -7.38 -6.35 -6.64
CA VAL A 25 -8.02 -5.80 -7.84
C VAL A 25 -7.01 -5.68 -8.96
N MET A 26 -5.78 -5.24 -8.69
CA MET A 26 -4.74 -5.19 -9.74
C MET A 26 -4.25 -6.53 -10.19
N ASN A 27 -4.18 -7.53 -9.30
CA ASN A 27 -3.90 -8.89 -9.74
C ASN A 27 -4.96 -9.41 -10.72
N GLU A 28 -6.23 -9.04 -10.55
CA GLU A 28 -7.27 -9.38 -11.51
C GLU A 28 -7.17 -8.58 -12.81
N VAL A 29 -6.83 -7.29 -12.73
CA VAL A 29 -6.60 -6.44 -13.91
C VAL A 29 -5.40 -6.94 -14.72
N ALA A 30 -4.31 -7.35 -14.06
CA ALA A 30 -3.11 -7.90 -14.69
C ALA A 30 -3.42 -9.14 -15.55
N LYS A 31 -4.32 -10.01 -15.08
CA LYS A 31 -4.75 -11.25 -15.76
C LYS A 31 -5.66 -11.02 -16.97
N LEU A 32 -6.18 -9.81 -17.20
CA LEU A 32 -7.03 -9.54 -18.36
C LEU A 32 -6.18 -9.44 -19.65
N PRO A 33 -6.55 -10.13 -20.75
CA PRO A 33 -5.69 -10.36 -21.92
C PRO A 33 -5.56 -9.16 -22.89
N ASP A 34 -5.53 -7.92 -22.39
CA ASP A 34 -5.59 -6.71 -23.21
C ASP A 34 -4.30 -5.86 -23.16
N GLU A 35 -4.03 -5.15 -24.26
CA GLU A 35 -2.72 -4.80 -24.86
C GLU A 35 -1.91 -3.64 -24.24
N MET A 36 -2.10 -3.27 -22.97
CA MET A 36 -1.30 -2.21 -22.34
C MET A 36 -0.51 -2.72 -21.15
N PHE A 37 0.66 -3.30 -21.44
CA PHE A 37 1.64 -3.80 -20.47
C PHE A 37 2.21 -2.67 -19.59
N ILE A 38 2.49 -1.50 -20.19
CA ILE A 38 3.18 -0.38 -19.51
C ILE A 38 2.31 0.27 -18.41
N GLU A 39 1.02 0.49 -18.69
CA GLU A 39 0.12 1.14 -17.73
C GLU A 39 -0.21 0.23 -16.54
N LYS A 40 -0.26 -1.10 -16.78
CA LYS A 40 -0.42 -2.11 -15.74
C LYS A 40 0.79 -2.18 -14.81
N ASP A 41 1.99 -2.22 -15.35
CA ASP A 41 3.21 -2.35 -14.55
C ASP A 41 3.48 -1.11 -13.71
N ASN A 42 3.22 0.09 -14.25
CA ASN A 42 3.34 1.32 -13.48
C ASN A 42 2.34 1.36 -12.31
N LEU A 43 1.09 0.96 -12.57
CA LEU A 43 0.05 0.96 -11.54
C LEU A 43 0.34 -0.09 -10.47
N LEU A 44 0.77 -1.29 -10.86
CA LEU A 44 1.21 -2.32 -9.91
C LEU A 44 2.41 -1.86 -9.08
N SER A 45 3.38 -1.17 -9.70
CA SER A 45 4.58 -0.69 -9.01
C SER A 45 4.22 0.35 -7.94
N VAL A 46 3.38 1.33 -8.30
CA VAL A 46 2.86 2.34 -7.37
C VAL A 46 2.14 1.70 -6.18
N GLU A 47 1.33 0.66 -6.43
CA GLU A 47 0.62 -0.05 -5.36
C GLU A 47 1.54 -0.77 -4.40
N TYR A 48 2.52 -1.51 -4.92
CA TYR A 48 3.47 -2.23 -4.07
C TYR A 48 4.35 -1.27 -3.27
N GLU A 49 4.78 -0.14 -3.87
CA GLU A 49 5.54 0.89 -3.18
C GLU A 49 4.75 1.46 -2.00
N ASN A 50 3.49 1.83 -2.21
CA ASN A 50 2.61 2.37 -1.16
C ASN A 50 2.41 1.39 0.01
N VAL A 51 2.25 0.08 -0.27
CA VAL A 51 2.14 -0.95 0.78
C VAL A 51 3.41 -1.01 1.63
N ILE A 52 4.57 -0.97 0.98
CA ILE A 52 5.88 -1.03 1.65
C ILE A 52 6.08 0.24 2.49
N GLU A 53 5.73 1.41 1.96
CA GLU A 53 5.81 2.69 2.67
C GLU A 53 4.92 2.71 3.92
N ALA A 54 3.64 2.30 3.80
CA ALA A 54 2.72 2.23 4.93
C ALA A 54 3.25 1.32 6.04
N ARG A 55 3.82 0.15 5.68
CA ARG A 55 4.43 -0.78 6.63
C ARG A 55 5.70 -0.20 7.25
N SER A 56 6.55 0.43 6.45
CA SER A 56 7.78 1.08 6.93
C SER A 56 7.46 2.20 7.91
N SER A 57 6.49 3.06 7.60
CA SER A 57 6.02 4.13 8.47
C SER A 57 5.50 3.58 9.81
N SER A 58 4.69 2.51 9.75
CA SER A 58 4.20 1.83 10.96
C SER A 58 5.33 1.28 11.84
N TRP A 59 6.35 0.66 11.21
CA TRP A 59 7.54 0.18 11.91
C TRP A 59 8.35 1.32 12.54
N HIS A 60 8.58 2.41 11.80
CA HIS A 60 9.29 3.58 12.32
C HIS A 60 8.55 4.21 13.51
N MET A 61 7.22 4.29 13.45
CA MET A 61 6.40 4.78 14.56
C MET A 61 6.55 3.90 15.80
N LEU A 62 6.47 2.58 15.64
CA LEU A 62 6.63 1.63 16.74
C LEU A 62 8.03 1.73 17.38
N ASN A 63 9.08 1.78 16.56
CA ASN A 63 10.46 1.95 17.04
C ASN A 63 10.66 3.31 17.73
N SER A 64 10.01 4.37 17.25
CA SER A 64 10.03 5.68 17.90
C SER A 64 9.38 5.65 19.30
N ILE A 65 8.27 4.93 19.45
CA ILE A 65 7.60 4.72 20.75
C ILE A 65 8.50 3.91 21.69
N GLU A 66 9.03 2.78 21.23
CA GLU A 66 9.92 1.93 22.04
C GLU A 66 11.15 2.69 22.55
N ARG A 67 11.77 3.51 21.70
CA ARG A 67 12.93 4.33 22.09
C ARG A 67 12.56 5.45 23.07
N LYS A 68 11.35 6.02 22.99
CA LYS A 68 10.86 7.00 23.97
C LYS A 68 10.60 6.34 25.33
N ASP A 69 9.92 5.21 25.35
CA ASP A 69 9.62 4.47 26.58
C ASP A 69 10.89 3.91 27.23
N GLY A 70 11.87 3.48 26.43
CA GLY A 70 13.20 3.09 26.91
C GLY A 70 13.97 4.25 27.57
N ASN A 71 13.88 5.46 27.01
CA ASN A 71 14.49 6.65 27.60
C ASN A 71 13.77 7.11 28.88
N GLU A 72 12.45 7.01 28.95
CA GLU A 72 11.70 7.36 30.17
C GLU A 72 11.99 6.41 31.35
N ASN A 73 12.29 5.14 31.08
CA ASN A 73 12.67 4.19 32.13
C ASN A 73 14.10 4.41 32.64
N LEU A 74 15.01 4.94 31.82
CA LEU A 74 16.37 5.33 32.25
C LEU A 74 16.38 6.65 33.03
N ALA A 75 15.44 7.56 32.77
CA ALA A 75 15.35 8.85 33.48
C ALA A 75 14.64 8.77 34.84
N LYS A 76 14.09 7.60 35.22
CA LYS A 76 13.38 7.36 36.49
C LYS A 76 14.16 6.49 37.49
N GLN A 77 15.43 6.16 37.21
CA GLN A 77 16.37 5.56 38.17
C GLN A 77 17.29 6.64 38.75
#